data_AF-A0A6P0U4E1-F1
#
_entry.id   AF-A0A6P0U4E1-F1
#
_cell.length_a   1.000
_cell.length_b   1.000
_cell.length_c   1.000
_cell.angle_alpha   90.00
_cell.angle_beta   90.00
_cell.angle_gamma   90.00
#
_symmetry.space_group_name_H-M   'P 1'
#
loop_
_entity.id
_entity.type
_entity.pdbx_description
1 polymer ?
#
loop_
_entity_poly.entity_id
_entity_poly.type
_entity_poly.pdbx_seq_one_letter_code
_entity_poly.pdbx_strand_id
1 'polypeptide(L)'
;MAVTIRASKEGLKKIDLARKKKGWTKTEDAWWGLALTSQATLKRFWRGLPIERDAFIGICENVGINWEEIVDDVPPSSQNSTVEFFSYDDVWVGRENLIAELTKKVKESCRLLILVGISGIGKTALAEKLAVELHQEFLQGDWSKFRQENCDNQQETRDFRSVASRWLKKWGESLTQDDYQDVERLLYKLVNRLRQHRYLIIIDSLENILVGNEDEGWSDFQDEWWVRFFEQFLAAPECQSRIILTSQDFPGQIPGRYQNFWESKPLTGLRESEQLQLFGKTGL
;
A
#
# COMPACT_ATOMS: atom_id res chain seq x y z
N MET A 1 -1.70 -15.57 20.24
CA MET A 1 -1.09 -14.53 19.39
C MET A 1 0.38 -14.87 19.28
N ALA A 2 0.92 -15.04 18.06
CA ALA A 2 2.35 -15.29 17.90
C ALA A 2 3.14 -14.06 18.34
N VAL A 3 4.20 -14.25 19.13
CA VAL A 3 5.08 -13.16 19.54
C VAL A 3 5.91 -12.75 18.32
N THR A 4 5.78 -11.49 17.88
CA THR A 4 6.53 -10.97 16.74
C THR A 4 7.67 -10.07 17.20
N ILE A 5 8.84 -10.21 16.58
CA ILE A 5 10.04 -9.42 16.85
C ILE A 5 10.64 -8.91 15.55
N ARG A 6 11.47 -7.85 15.63
CA ARG A 6 12.11 -7.21 14.47
C ARG A 6 13.59 -7.01 14.69
N ALA A 7 14.33 -6.85 13.60
CA ALA A 7 15.78 -6.62 13.62
C ALA A 7 16.09 -5.13 13.75
N SER A 8 17.11 -4.80 14.55
CA SER A 8 17.67 -3.45 14.63
C SER A 8 18.50 -3.12 13.38
N LYS A 9 18.71 -1.82 13.11
CA LYS A 9 19.55 -1.38 11.98
C LYS A 9 21.00 -1.89 12.10
N GLU A 10 21.52 -1.99 13.32
CA GLU A 10 22.85 -2.56 13.58
C GLU A 10 22.85 -4.07 13.43
N GLY A 11 21.80 -4.75 13.90
CA GLY A 11 21.60 -6.18 13.70
C GLY A 11 21.59 -6.58 12.23
N LEU A 12 20.89 -5.83 11.38
CA LEU A 12 20.88 -6.08 9.93
C LEU A 12 22.27 -5.94 9.27
N LYS A 13 23.13 -5.06 9.78
CA LYS A 13 24.53 -4.98 9.30
C LYS A 13 25.34 -6.21 9.73
N LYS A 14 25.17 -6.67 10.98
CA LYS A 14 25.83 -7.88 11.47
C LYS A 14 25.44 -9.12 10.65
N ILE A 15 24.15 -9.28 10.40
CA ILE A 15 23.65 -10.45 9.65
C ILE A 15 24.03 -10.41 8.16
N ASP A 16 24.14 -9.22 7.56
CA ASP A 16 24.68 -9.04 6.21
C ASP A 16 26.16 -9.44 6.10
N LEU A 17 26.95 -9.23 7.14
CA LEU A 17 28.32 -9.71 7.18
C LEU A 17 28.41 -11.23 7.32
N ALA A 18 27.56 -11.85 8.16
CA ALA A 18 27.59 -13.30 8.37
C ALA A 18 27.15 -14.09 7.14
N ARG A 19 26.09 -13.67 6.44
CA ARG A 19 25.68 -14.33 5.19
C ARG A 19 26.79 -14.27 4.13
N LYS A 20 27.51 -13.13 4.06
CA LYS A 20 28.57 -12.92 3.06
C LYS A 20 29.73 -13.87 3.32
N LYS A 21 30.06 -14.14 4.59
CA LYS A 21 31.03 -15.18 4.98
C LYS A 21 30.60 -16.60 4.56
N LYS A 22 29.30 -16.85 4.43
CA LYS A 22 28.74 -18.12 3.90
C LYS A 22 28.58 -18.14 2.36
N GLY A 23 28.87 -17.03 1.67
CA GLY A 23 28.66 -16.90 0.22
C GLY A 23 27.19 -16.79 -0.20
N TRP A 24 26.27 -16.52 0.73
CA TRP A 24 24.83 -16.49 0.47
C TRP A 24 24.35 -15.13 -0.03
N THR A 25 23.40 -15.16 -0.97
CA THR A 25 22.66 -13.97 -1.42
C THR A 25 21.62 -13.52 -0.37
N LYS A 26 21.03 -12.33 -0.51
CA LYS A 26 19.97 -11.87 0.41
C LYS A 26 18.66 -12.66 0.27
N THR A 27 18.52 -13.41 -0.81
CA THR A 27 17.31 -14.16 -1.18
C THR A 27 17.56 -15.66 -1.25
N GLU A 28 18.67 -16.13 -0.70
CA GLU A 28 19.14 -17.52 -0.76
C GLU A 28 18.06 -18.51 -0.30
N ASP A 29 17.77 -19.53 -1.12
CA ASP A 29 16.69 -20.49 -0.86
C ASP A 29 16.94 -21.32 0.39
N ALA A 30 18.19 -21.72 0.61
CA ALA A 30 18.58 -22.43 1.82
C ALA A 30 18.33 -21.61 3.09
N TRP A 31 18.38 -20.29 3.02
CA TRP A 31 18.33 -19.44 4.21
C TRP A 31 16.94 -19.40 4.84
N TRP A 32 15.91 -19.19 4.02
CA TRP A 32 14.52 -19.22 4.51
C TRP A 32 13.98 -20.65 4.58
N GLY A 33 14.40 -21.54 3.68
CA GLY A 33 13.97 -22.94 3.68
C GLY A 33 14.38 -23.70 4.94
N LEU A 34 15.62 -23.52 5.41
CA LEU A 34 16.09 -24.13 6.66
C LEU A 34 15.48 -23.49 7.91
N ALA A 35 15.02 -22.24 7.82
CA ALA A 35 14.31 -21.55 8.90
C ALA A 35 12.81 -21.90 8.95
N LEU A 36 12.36 -22.88 8.14
CA LEU A 36 10.96 -23.29 8.00
C LEU A 36 10.02 -22.10 7.72
N THR A 37 10.51 -21.13 6.96
CA THR A 37 9.77 -19.91 6.65
C THR A 37 9.71 -19.67 5.15
N SER A 38 9.13 -18.56 4.72
CA SER A 38 9.01 -18.21 3.31
C SER A 38 10.05 -17.17 2.88
N GLN A 39 10.33 -17.10 1.57
CA GLN A 39 11.14 -16.00 1.01
C GLN A 39 10.54 -14.63 1.34
N ALA A 40 9.20 -14.52 1.43
CA ALA A 40 8.52 -13.31 1.85
C ALA A 40 8.86 -12.93 3.30
N THR A 41 8.95 -13.90 4.21
CA THR A 41 9.37 -13.68 5.60
C THR A 41 10.82 -13.21 5.69
N LEU A 42 11.72 -13.80 4.90
CA LEU A 42 13.12 -13.34 4.84
C LEU A 42 13.24 -11.92 4.28
N LYS A 43 12.43 -11.57 3.27
CA LYS A 43 12.32 -10.18 2.80
C LYS A 43 11.81 -9.25 3.90
N ARG A 44 10.79 -9.65 4.69
CA ARG A 44 10.30 -8.87 5.84
C ARG A 44 11.37 -8.68 6.92
N PHE A 45 12.13 -9.73 7.23
CA PHE A 45 13.26 -9.67 8.15
C PHE A 45 14.29 -8.62 7.70
N TRP A 46 14.72 -8.67 6.44
CA TRP A 46 15.67 -7.69 5.89
C TRP A 46 15.17 -6.24 5.89
N ARG A 47 13.86 -6.07 5.88
CA ARG A 47 13.17 -4.78 5.96
C ARG A 47 13.02 -4.27 7.40
N GLY A 48 13.48 -5.02 8.40
CA GLY A 48 13.30 -4.65 9.82
C GLY A 48 11.84 -4.69 10.27
N LEU A 49 11.00 -5.45 9.57
CA LEU A 49 9.58 -5.60 9.93
C LEU A 49 9.41 -6.69 11.01
N PRO A 50 8.39 -6.57 11.88
CA PRO A 50 8.05 -7.64 12.80
C PRO A 50 7.71 -8.92 12.03
N ILE A 51 8.35 -10.01 12.44
CA ILE A 51 8.07 -11.37 11.99
C ILE A 51 7.92 -12.28 13.20
N GLU A 52 7.32 -13.46 13.01
CA GLU A 52 7.18 -14.44 14.07
C GLU A 52 8.54 -14.82 14.69
N ARG A 53 8.58 -14.91 16.02
CA ARG A 53 9.81 -15.15 16.78
C ARG A 53 10.58 -16.37 16.31
N ASP A 54 9.90 -17.49 16.05
CA ASP A 54 10.56 -18.73 15.65
C ASP A 54 11.22 -18.60 14.27
N ALA A 55 10.55 -17.93 13.33
CA ALA A 55 11.13 -17.61 12.02
C ALA A 55 12.33 -16.66 12.16
N PHE A 56 12.27 -15.68 13.06
CA PHE A 56 13.37 -14.75 13.33
C PHE A 56 14.60 -15.47 13.89
N ILE A 57 14.40 -16.36 14.85
CA ILE A 57 15.45 -17.18 15.45
C ILE A 57 16.09 -18.05 14.37
N GLY A 58 15.27 -18.80 13.60
CA GLY A 58 15.77 -19.66 12.53
C GLY A 58 16.58 -18.92 11.47
N ILE A 59 16.16 -17.72 11.07
CA ILE A 59 16.92 -16.88 10.13
C ILE A 59 18.30 -16.51 10.69
N CYS A 60 18.40 -16.17 11.98
CA CYS A 60 19.65 -15.78 12.63
C CYS A 60 20.59 -16.98 12.83
N GLU A 61 20.06 -18.10 13.33
CA GLU A 61 20.80 -19.33 13.58
C GLU A 61 21.38 -19.91 12.29
N ASN A 62 20.63 -19.83 11.18
CA ASN A 62 21.09 -20.32 9.88
C ASN A 62 22.34 -19.61 9.36
N VAL A 63 22.66 -18.42 9.84
CA VAL A 63 23.92 -17.72 9.53
C VAL A 63 24.90 -17.68 10.71
N GLY A 64 24.55 -18.33 11.83
CA GLY A 64 25.41 -18.48 13.00
C GLY A 64 25.50 -17.24 13.88
N ILE A 65 24.48 -16.39 13.92
CA ILE A 65 24.41 -15.25 14.82
C ILE A 65 23.33 -15.48 15.88
N ASN A 66 23.61 -15.10 17.13
CA ASN A 66 22.60 -15.07 18.19
C ASN A 66 21.54 -13.99 17.89
N TRP A 67 20.27 -14.37 17.81
CA TRP A 67 19.16 -13.48 17.48
C TRP A 67 19.01 -12.31 18.46
N GLU A 68 19.42 -12.47 19.72
CA GLU A 68 19.41 -11.41 20.74
C GLU A 68 20.35 -10.25 20.39
N GLU A 69 21.39 -10.49 19.59
CA GLU A 69 22.27 -9.41 19.10
C GLU A 69 21.69 -8.65 17.90
N ILE A 70 20.63 -9.20 17.31
CA ILE A 70 19.98 -8.69 16.12
C ILE A 70 18.68 -7.97 16.46
N VAL A 71 17.97 -8.43 17.49
CA VAL A 71 16.67 -7.91 17.88
C VAL A 71 16.73 -6.44 18.29
N ASP A 72 15.67 -5.71 17.97
CA ASP A 72 15.45 -4.35 18.47
C ASP A 72 14.69 -4.41 19.80
N ASP A 73 15.38 -4.11 20.91
CA ASP A 73 14.83 -4.16 22.28
C ASP A 73 13.94 -2.95 22.62
N VAL A 74 13.70 -2.04 21.68
CA VAL A 74 12.78 -0.93 21.90
C VAL A 74 11.35 -1.49 21.94
N PRO A 75 10.64 -1.42 23.08
CA PRO A 75 9.25 -1.87 23.14
C PRO A 75 8.45 -1.07 22.12
N PRO A 76 7.42 -1.67 21.48
CA PRO A 76 6.61 -0.96 20.50
C PRO A 76 5.94 0.22 21.20
N SER A 77 6.54 1.41 21.07
CA SER A 77 5.87 2.64 21.42
C SER A 77 4.61 2.66 20.56
N SER A 78 3.45 2.80 21.21
CA SER A 78 2.13 2.78 20.57
C SER A 78 1.87 4.01 19.68
N GLN A 79 2.93 4.64 19.18
CA GLN A 79 2.93 5.83 18.35
C GLN A 79 4.09 5.72 17.35
N ASN A 80 3.89 4.88 16.33
CA ASN A 80 4.40 5.03 14.98
C ASN A 80 4.10 3.73 14.24
N SER A 81 2.87 3.63 13.71
CA SER A 81 2.58 2.76 12.59
C SER A 81 3.38 3.26 11.39
N THR A 82 4.68 3.00 11.37
CA THR A 82 5.49 3.10 10.15
C THR A 82 4.87 2.11 9.17
N VAL A 83 4.05 2.65 8.27
CA VAL A 83 3.54 1.93 7.11
C VAL A 83 4.72 1.19 6.49
N GLU A 84 4.58 -0.11 6.20
CA GLU A 84 5.66 -1.06 5.75
C GLU A 84 6.28 -0.73 4.37
N PHE A 85 6.06 0.50 3.96
CA PHE A 85 6.23 1.16 2.69
C PHE A 85 7.68 1.33 2.22
N PHE A 86 8.56 1.62 3.18
CA PHE A 86 9.84 2.30 2.98
C PHE A 86 10.94 1.43 2.33
N SER A 87 10.59 0.26 1.77
CA SER A 87 11.53 -0.65 1.10
C SER A 87 11.95 -0.18 -0.30
N TYR A 88 11.23 0.74 -0.93
CA TYR A 88 11.46 1.12 -2.33
C TYR A 88 12.30 2.40 -2.51
N ASP A 89 12.47 3.23 -1.49
CA ASP A 89 13.16 4.52 -1.65
C ASP A 89 14.63 4.37 -2.07
N ASP A 90 15.36 3.38 -1.53
CA ASP A 90 16.77 3.18 -1.87
C ASP A 90 16.96 2.78 -3.36
N VAL A 91 15.97 2.09 -3.93
CA VAL A 91 16.01 1.55 -5.31
C VAL A 91 15.20 2.40 -6.29
N TRP A 92 14.48 3.43 -5.82
CA TRP A 92 13.65 4.27 -6.68
C TRP A 92 14.49 4.99 -7.74
N VAL A 93 13.97 5.02 -8.97
CA VAL A 93 14.59 5.68 -10.11
C VAL A 93 13.51 6.30 -10.99
N GLY A 94 13.72 7.55 -11.39
CA GLY A 94 12.91 8.22 -12.40
C GLY A 94 11.58 8.72 -11.87
N ARG A 95 10.77 9.26 -12.79
CA ARG A 95 9.43 9.78 -12.51
C ARG A 95 9.40 10.96 -11.53
N GLU A 96 10.51 11.65 -11.28
CA GLU A 96 10.58 12.76 -10.32
C GLU A 96 9.60 13.88 -10.70
N ASN A 97 9.56 14.24 -11.98
CA ASN A 97 8.62 15.24 -12.51
C ASN A 97 7.16 14.78 -12.37
N LEU A 98 6.90 13.49 -12.61
CA LEU A 98 5.57 12.92 -12.50
C LEU A 98 5.10 12.90 -11.03
N ILE A 99 5.98 12.53 -10.10
CA ILE A 99 5.71 12.56 -8.66
C ILE A 99 5.40 14.00 -8.23
N ALA A 100 6.19 14.98 -8.64
CA ALA A 100 5.96 16.38 -8.30
C ALA A 100 4.61 16.88 -8.86
N GLU A 101 4.29 16.55 -10.12
CA GLU A 101 3.02 16.87 -10.78
C GLU A 101 1.83 16.30 -9.99
N LEU A 102 1.85 14.99 -9.73
CA LEU A 102 0.73 14.28 -9.11
C LEU A 102 0.57 14.64 -7.63
N THR A 103 1.68 14.82 -6.90
CA THR A 103 1.64 15.27 -5.51
C THR A 103 0.98 16.63 -5.40
N LYS A 104 1.33 17.57 -6.28
CA LYS A 104 0.69 18.89 -6.33
C LYS A 104 -0.81 18.77 -6.58
N LYS A 105 -1.21 17.99 -7.60
CA LYS A 105 -2.62 17.79 -7.94
C LYS A 105 -3.43 17.21 -6.79
N VAL A 106 -2.90 16.19 -6.11
CA VAL A 106 -3.56 15.56 -4.96
C VAL A 106 -3.67 16.53 -3.77
N LYS A 107 -2.67 17.39 -3.54
CA LYS A 107 -2.75 18.42 -2.49
C LYS A 107 -3.84 19.48 -2.78
N GLU A 108 -4.06 19.79 -4.05
CA GLU A 108 -5.02 20.79 -4.52
C GLU A 108 -6.43 20.19 -4.67
N SER A 109 -7.01 20.21 -5.88
CA SER A 109 -8.41 19.86 -6.12
C SER A 109 -8.64 18.38 -6.46
N CYS A 110 -7.61 17.61 -6.80
CA CYS A 110 -7.76 16.22 -7.21
C CYS A 110 -8.07 15.34 -6.00
N ARG A 111 -9.33 14.97 -5.82
CA ARG A 111 -9.81 14.08 -4.75
C ARG A 111 -9.57 12.61 -5.06
N LEU A 112 -9.61 12.25 -6.34
CA LEU A 112 -9.45 10.89 -6.82
C LEU A 112 -8.40 10.84 -7.93
N LEU A 113 -7.23 10.27 -7.65
CA LEU A 113 -6.19 10.03 -8.63
C LEU A 113 -6.25 8.58 -9.08
N ILE A 114 -6.23 8.32 -10.38
CA ILE A 114 -6.36 6.97 -10.96
C ILE A 114 -5.12 6.67 -11.78
N LEU A 115 -4.24 5.80 -11.29
CA LEU A 115 -3.05 5.35 -12.01
C LEU A 115 -3.39 4.12 -12.84
N VAL A 116 -3.25 4.24 -14.16
CA VAL A 116 -3.62 3.19 -15.12
C VAL A 116 -2.38 2.68 -15.84
N GLY A 117 -2.33 1.40 -16.20
CA GLY A 117 -1.25 0.84 -17.00
C GLY A 117 -1.03 -0.65 -16.77
N ILE A 118 -0.18 -1.26 -17.60
CA ILE A 118 0.05 -2.70 -17.59
C ILE A 118 0.57 -3.24 -16.23
N SER A 119 0.47 -4.56 -16.04
CA SER A 119 1.10 -5.22 -14.89
C SER A 119 2.62 -4.98 -14.85
N GLY A 120 3.19 -4.84 -13.66
CA GLY A 120 4.64 -4.62 -13.48
C GLY A 120 5.15 -3.22 -13.82
N ILE A 121 4.33 -2.30 -14.38
CA ILE A 121 4.78 -0.93 -14.74
C ILE A 121 5.07 -0.03 -13.53
N GLY A 122 4.86 -0.52 -12.30
CA GLY A 122 5.10 0.22 -11.07
C GLY A 122 3.97 1.16 -10.64
N LYS A 123 2.70 0.80 -10.89
CA LYS A 123 1.53 1.58 -10.41
C LYS A 123 1.46 1.60 -8.90
N THR A 124 1.47 0.41 -8.28
CA THR A 124 1.49 0.23 -6.83
C THR A 124 2.60 1.07 -6.26
N ALA A 125 3.86 0.80 -6.65
CA ALA A 125 5.05 1.53 -6.19
C ALA A 125 4.95 3.07 -6.34
N LEU A 126 4.29 3.59 -7.38
CA LEU A 126 4.07 5.03 -7.56
C LEU A 126 2.97 5.59 -6.64
N ALA A 127 1.79 4.96 -6.56
CA ALA A 127 0.73 5.37 -5.62
C ALA A 127 1.27 5.42 -4.19
N GLU A 128 2.03 4.38 -3.93
CA GLU A 128 2.84 4.18 -2.77
C GLU A 128 3.78 5.40 -2.56
N LYS A 129 4.69 5.71 -3.52
CA LYS A 129 5.67 6.81 -3.39
C LYS A 129 5.00 8.16 -3.14
N LEU A 130 3.86 8.40 -3.80
CA LEU A 130 3.05 9.60 -3.56
C LEU A 130 2.58 9.71 -2.11
N ALA A 131 2.21 8.61 -1.46
CA ALA A 131 1.80 8.65 -0.05
C ALA A 131 2.92 9.11 0.89
N VAL A 132 4.17 8.77 0.57
CA VAL A 132 5.35 9.28 1.31
C VAL A 132 5.52 10.77 1.10
N GLU A 133 5.44 11.25 -0.14
CA GLU A 133 5.57 12.69 -0.45
C GLU A 133 4.42 13.53 0.16
N LEU A 134 3.24 12.92 0.30
CA LEU A 134 2.07 13.52 0.92
C LEU A 134 2.09 13.44 2.45
N HIS A 135 2.95 12.63 3.04
CA HIS A 135 2.90 12.35 4.48
C HIS A 135 3.11 13.60 5.35
N GLN A 136 4.18 14.36 5.08
CA GLN A 136 4.52 15.52 5.92
C GLN A 136 3.55 16.68 5.70
N GLU A 137 3.34 17.08 4.45
CA GLU A 137 2.56 18.29 4.16
C GLU A 137 1.04 18.07 4.16
N PHE A 138 0.57 16.93 3.64
CA PHE A 138 -0.87 16.67 3.52
C PHE A 138 -1.43 15.94 4.75
N LEU A 139 -0.75 14.87 5.21
CA LEU A 139 -1.16 14.15 6.42
C LEU A 139 -0.64 14.75 7.73
N GLN A 140 0.18 15.81 7.67
CA GLN A 140 0.75 16.46 8.86
C GLN A 140 1.54 15.49 9.74
N GLY A 141 2.19 14.50 9.12
CA GLY A 141 2.94 13.46 9.84
C GLY A 141 2.07 12.37 10.49
N ASP A 142 0.74 12.37 10.30
CA ASP A 142 -0.16 11.40 10.93
C ASP A 142 -0.46 10.19 10.02
N TRP A 143 0.32 9.12 10.17
CA TRP A 143 0.07 7.85 9.45
C TRP A 143 -1.22 7.15 9.88
N SER A 144 -1.86 7.51 11.00
CA SER A 144 -3.17 6.95 11.37
C SER A 144 -4.29 7.36 10.39
N LYS A 145 -4.04 8.43 9.62
CA LYS A 145 -4.92 8.92 8.54
C LYS A 145 -4.62 8.30 7.18
N PHE A 146 -3.62 7.43 7.08
CA PHE A 146 -3.34 6.68 5.88
C PHE A 146 -4.02 5.31 5.90
N ARG A 147 -4.43 4.85 4.72
CA ARG A 147 -4.94 3.50 4.52
C ARG A 147 -4.56 2.98 3.14
N GLN A 148 -4.24 1.70 3.08
CA GLN A 148 -4.11 0.95 1.84
C GLN A 148 -5.09 -0.22 1.89
N GLU A 149 -5.84 -0.37 0.82
CA GLU A 149 -6.76 -1.47 0.57
C GLU A 149 -6.25 -2.19 -0.69
N ASN A 150 -5.90 -3.47 -0.59
CA ASN A 150 -5.38 -4.23 -1.72
C ASN A 150 -6.45 -5.20 -2.22
N CYS A 151 -7.02 -4.88 -3.38
CA CYS A 151 -8.05 -5.69 -4.01
C CYS A 151 -7.51 -7.01 -4.58
N ASP A 152 -6.20 -7.26 -4.61
CA ASP A 152 -5.63 -8.57 -4.96
C ASP A 152 -5.52 -9.52 -3.75
N ASN A 153 -5.71 -9.03 -2.52
CA ASN A 153 -5.68 -9.89 -1.33
C ASN A 153 -6.82 -10.91 -1.38
N GLN A 154 -6.49 -12.20 -1.48
CA GLN A 154 -7.46 -13.30 -1.55
C GLN A 154 -8.04 -13.70 -0.18
N GLN A 155 -7.43 -13.22 0.91
CA GLN A 155 -7.88 -13.53 2.27
C GLN A 155 -9.00 -12.60 2.75
N GLU A 156 -9.24 -11.49 2.04
CA GLU A 156 -10.19 -10.46 2.43
C GLU A 156 -11.29 -10.29 1.38
N THR A 157 -12.52 -10.10 1.86
CA THR A 157 -13.65 -9.75 1.00
C THR A 157 -13.51 -8.32 0.48
N ARG A 158 -13.88 -8.16 -0.80
CA ARG A 158 -13.63 -6.96 -1.62
C ARG A 158 -14.91 -6.20 -1.97
N ASP A 159 -16.07 -6.73 -1.57
CA ASP A 159 -17.34 -6.03 -1.67
C ASP A 159 -17.31 -4.75 -0.83
N PHE A 160 -18.06 -3.74 -1.27
CA PHE A 160 -18.07 -2.43 -0.66
C PHE A 160 -18.45 -2.49 0.83
N ARG A 161 -19.44 -3.32 1.20
CA ARG A 161 -19.90 -3.42 2.58
C ARG A 161 -18.79 -3.90 3.52
N SER A 162 -18.07 -4.95 3.14
CA SER A 162 -16.94 -5.48 3.90
C SER A 162 -15.83 -4.44 4.05
N VAL A 163 -15.47 -3.78 2.94
CA VAL A 163 -14.40 -2.79 2.88
C VAL A 163 -14.74 -1.56 3.72
N ALA A 164 -15.94 -0.98 3.53
CA ALA A 164 -16.43 0.16 4.30
C ALA A 164 -16.48 -0.15 5.81
N SER A 165 -16.98 -1.34 6.18
CA SER A 165 -17.01 -1.77 7.58
C SER A 165 -15.60 -1.87 8.19
N ARG A 166 -14.65 -2.47 7.46
CA ARG A 166 -13.24 -2.58 7.86
C ARG A 166 -12.58 -1.21 7.99
N TRP A 167 -12.95 -0.26 7.13
CA TRP A 167 -12.45 1.11 7.14
C TRP A 167 -12.89 1.85 8.39
N LEU A 168 -14.20 1.90 8.62
CA LEU A 168 -14.83 2.58 9.74
C LEU A 168 -14.36 2.02 11.09
N LYS A 169 -14.31 0.69 11.24
CA LYS A 169 -13.79 0.03 12.45
C LYS A 169 -12.36 0.42 12.78
N LYS A 170 -11.46 0.41 11.79
CA LYS A 170 -10.05 0.78 12.02
C LYS A 170 -9.90 2.24 12.42
N TRP A 171 -10.81 3.10 11.98
CA TRP A 171 -10.86 4.51 12.39
C TRP A 171 -11.62 4.74 13.69
N GLY A 172 -11.94 3.67 14.45
CA GLY A 172 -12.56 3.75 15.77
C GLY A 172 -14.07 4.01 15.73
N GLU A 173 -14.72 3.86 14.57
CA GLU A 173 -16.17 4.05 14.48
C GLU A 173 -16.92 2.81 14.95
N SER A 174 -17.93 3.03 15.80
CA SER A 174 -18.78 1.96 16.32
C SER A 174 -19.93 1.69 15.35
N LEU A 175 -20.00 0.45 14.86
CA LEU A 175 -21.04 -0.01 13.93
C LEU A 175 -22.09 -0.85 14.68
N THR A 176 -23.36 -0.52 14.52
CA THR A 176 -24.52 -1.26 15.05
C THR A 176 -24.94 -2.37 14.09
N GLN A 177 -25.82 -3.27 14.54
CA GLN A 177 -26.36 -4.33 13.67
C GLN A 177 -27.06 -3.78 12.42
N ASP A 178 -27.80 -2.66 12.56
CA ASP A 178 -28.45 -1.99 11.45
C ASP A 178 -27.46 -1.48 10.40
N ASP A 179 -26.29 -0.97 10.82
CA ASP A 179 -25.25 -0.51 9.89
C ASP A 179 -24.72 -1.66 9.02
N TYR A 180 -24.74 -2.89 9.53
CA TYR A 180 -24.38 -4.05 8.72
C TYR A 180 -25.52 -4.46 7.79
N GLN A 181 -26.79 -4.31 8.17
CA GLN A 181 -27.91 -4.73 7.32
C GLN A 181 -28.24 -3.71 6.21
N ASP A 182 -27.93 -2.44 6.45
CA ASP A 182 -28.22 -1.33 5.54
C ASP A 182 -26.92 -0.74 4.95
N VAL A 183 -26.63 -1.13 3.71
CA VAL A 183 -25.44 -0.67 2.98
C VAL A 183 -25.51 0.83 2.67
N GLU A 184 -26.69 1.41 2.52
CA GLU A 184 -26.86 2.84 2.27
C GLU A 184 -26.45 3.66 3.51
N ARG A 185 -26.86 3.19 4.69
CA ARG A 185 -26.43 3.77 5.96
C ARG A 185 -24.92 3.65 6.17
N LEU A 186 -24.32 2.52 5.79
CA LEU A 186 -22.87 2.32 5.85
C LEU A 186 -22.13 3.26 4.88
N LEU A 187 -22.64 3.41 3.66
CA LEU A 187 -22.14 4.35 2.66
C LEU A 187 -22.18 5.79 3.20
N TYR A 188 -23.32 6.21 3.73
CA TYR A 188 -23.48 7.55 4.31
C TYR A 188 -22.47 7.81 5.44
N LYS A 189 -22.29 6.84 6.36
CA LYS A 189 -21.30 6.93 7.43
C LYS A 189 -19.89 7.08 6.89
N LEU A 190 -19.50 6.25 5.92
CA LEU A 190 -18.17 6.31 5.32
C LEU A 190 -17.91 7.65 4.64
N VAL A 191 -18.82 8.12 3.78
CA VAL A 191 -18.68 9.40 3.08
C VAL A 191 -18.62 10.55 4.09
N ASN A 192 -19.47 10.55 5.12
CA ASN A 192 -19.43 11.59 6.14
C ASN A 192 -18.12 11.58 6.94
N ARG A 193 -17.57 10.39 7.26
CA ARG A 193 -16.27 10.25 7.91
C ARG A 193 -15.14 10.83 7.06
N LEU A 194 -15.11 10.51 5.76
CA LEU A 194 -14.14 11.05 4.80
C LEU A 194 -14.28 12.56 4.56
N ARG A 195 -15.49 13.10 4.73
CA ARG A 195 -15.75 14.54 4.66
C ARG A 195 -15.25 15.27 5.91
N GLN A 196 -15.51 14.73 7.09
CA GLN A 196 -15.19 15.35 8.38
C GLN A 196 -13.70 15.26 8.77
N HIS A 197 -12.97 14.29 8.21
CA HIS A 197 -11.57 14.08 8.49
C HIS A 197 -10.77 14.01 7.20
N ARG A 198 -9.50 14.39 7.27
CA ARG A 198 -8.56 14.22 6.16
C ARG A 198 -7.94 12.84 6.23
N TYR A 199 -8.20 12.01 5.22
CA TYR A 199 -7.55 10.73 5.01
C TYR A 199 -6.83 10.69 3.66
N LEU A 200 -5.77 9.88 3.57
CA LEU A 200 -5.19 9.45 2.31
C LEU A 200 -5.37 7.94 2.17
N ILE A 201 -6.05 7.53 1.09
CA ILE A 201 -6.41 6.14 0.87
C ILE A 201 -5.82 5.68 -0.45
N ILE A 202 -5.14 4.55 -0.45
CA ILE A 202 -4.78 3.81 -1.67
C ILE A 202 -5.74 2.64 -1.81
N ILE A 203 -6.35 2.49 -2.97
CA ILE A 203 -7.03 1.25 -3.38
C ILE A 203 -6.20 0.66 -4.52
N ASP A 204 -5.49 -0.41 -4.21
CA ASP A 204 -4.53 -1.04 -5.10
C ASP A 204 -5.17 -2.23 -5.85
N SER A 205 -4.77 -2.40 -7.11
CA SER A 205 -5.19 -3.51 -7.98
C SER A 205 -6.71 -3.55 -8.21
N LEU A 206 -7.32 -2.40 -8.49
CA LEU A 206 -8.76 -2.22 -8.66
C LEU A 206 -9.38 -3.14 -9.72
N GLU A 207 -8.60 -3.59 -10.71
CA GLU A 207 -9.05 -4.56 -11.73
C GLU A 207 -9.68 -5.82 -11.12
N ASN A 208 -9.31 -6.16 -9.88
CA ASN A 208 -9.84 -7.31 -9.15
C ASN A 208 -11.28 -7.15 -8.63
N ILE A 209 -11.85 -5.95 -8.73
CA ILE A 209 -13.26 -5.67 -8.43
C ILE A 209 -14.01 -5.10 -9.63
N LEU A 210 -13.35 -5.08 -10.80
CA LEU A 210 -13.97 -4.73 -12.07
C LEU A 210 -14.40 -5.99 -12.83
N VAL A 211 -15.36 -5.84 -13.71
CA VAL A 211 -15.88 -6.81 -14.68
C VAL A 211 -15.98 -6.15 -16.04
N GLY A 212 -16.04 -7.01 -17.03
CA GLY A 212 -16.16 -6.63 -18.42
C GLY A 212 -15.80 -7.80 -19.30
N ASN A 213 -15.54 -7.49 -20.57
CA ASN A 213 -15.19 -8.47 -21.59
C ASN A 213 -14.19 -7.83 -22.57
N GLU A 214 -13.70 -8.62 -23.52
CA GLU A 214 -12.73 -8.16 -24.52
C GLU A 214 -13.27 -7.03 -25.42
N ASP A 215 -14.58 -6.95 -25.61
CA ASP A 215 -15.22 -5.97 -26.51
C ASP A 215 -15.46 -4.62 -25.82
N GLU A 216 -15.81 -4.62 -24.53
CA GLU A 216 -16.19 -3.44 -23.75
C GLU A 216 -15.08 -2.97 -22.79
N GLY A 217 -14.09 -3.81 -22.53
CA GLY A 217 -13.03 -3.59 -21.54
C GLY A 217 -13.47 -3.95 -20.11
N TRP A 218 -12.49 -4.18 -19.21
CA TRP A 218 -12.74 -4.49 -17.79
C TRP A 218 -12.92 -3.21 -16.97
N SER A 219 -14.03 -2.50 -17.20
CA SER A 219 -14.24 -1.15 -16.69
C SER A 219 -15.34 -0.99 -15.64
N ASP A 220 -16.24 -1.96 -15.51
CA ASP A 220 -17.44 -1.85 -14.69
C ASP A 220 -17.24 -2.49 -13.32
N PHE A 221 -17.80 -1.91 -12.25
CA PHE A 221 -17.67 -2.49 -10.92
C PHE A 221 -18.57 -3.71 -10.76
N GLN A 222 -18.02 -4.78 -10.19
CA GLN A 222 -18.78 -5.97 -9.81
C GLN A 222 -19.87 -5.67 -8.76
N ASP A 223 -19.59 -4.70 -7.89
CA ASP A 223 -20.48 -4.24 -6.84
C ASP A 223 -20.84 -2.78 -7.08
N GLU A 224 -22.09 -2.52 -7.47
CA GLU A 224 -22.61 -1.19 -7.79
C GLU A 224 -22.46 -0.18 -6.63
N TRP A 225 -22.30 -0.65 -5.39
CA TRP A 225 -22.07 0.24 -4.25
C TRP A 225 -20.74 0.98 -4.35
N TRP A 226 -19.74 0.43 -5.05
CA TRP A 226 -18.52 1.17 -5.37
C TRP A 226 -18.78 2.38 -6.26
N VAL A 227 -19.65 2.24 -7.26
CA VAL A 227 -20.07 3.35 -8.14
C VAL A 227 -20.73 4.44 -7.30
N ARG A 228 -21.70 4.07 -6.46
CA ARG A 228 -22.40 5.01 -5.56
C ARG A 228 -21.44 5.67 -4.57
N PHE A 229 -20.44 4.95 -4.08
CA PHE A 229 -19.41 5.50 -3.21
C PHE A 229 -18.59 6.58 -3.89
N PHE A 230 -18.01 6.31 -5.07
CA PHE A 230 -17.24 7.32 -5.79
C PHE A 230 -18.10 8.52 -6.18
N GLU A 231 -19.36 8.28 -6.56
CA GLU A 231 -20.33 9.32 -6.85
C GLU A 231 -20.56 10.25 -5.65
N GLN A 232 -20.90 9.71 -4.49
CA GLN A 232 -21.14 10.51 -3.28
C GLN A 232 -19.87 11.16 -2.74
N PHE A 233 -18.72 10.47 -2.80
CA PHE A 233 -17.43 11.00 -2.38
C PHE A 233 -17.01 12.22 -3.22
N LEU A 234 -17.15 12.13 -4.55
CA LEU A 234 -16.84 13.24 -5.45
C LEU A 234 -17.85 14.37 -5.35
N ALA A 235 -19.12 14.07 -5.08
CA ALA A 235 -20.17 15.06 -4.84
C ALA A 235 -20.04 15.80 -3.50
N ALA A 236 -19.33 15.22 -2.51
CA ALA A 236 -19.32 15.74 -1.14
C ALA A 236 -18.76 17.18 -1.08
N PRO A 237 -19.47 18.13 -0.42
CA PRO A 237 -18.93 19.47 -0.24
C PRO A 237 -17.73 19.44 0.71
N GLU A 238 -16.72 20.26 0.41
CA GLU A 238 -15.58 20.53 1.31
C GLU A 238 -14.78 19.27 1.77
N CYS A 239 -14.75 18.22 0.95
CA CYS A 239 -14.04 16.98 1.29
C CYS A 239 -12.51 17.11 1.16
N GLN A 240 -11.80 16.95 2.28
CA GLN A 240 -10.33 17.01 2.35
C GLN A 240 -9.67 15.64 2.17
N SER A 241 -10.41 14.54 2.21
CA SER A 241 -9.85 13.21 1.95
C SER A 241 -9.44 13.03 0.49
N ARG A 242 -8.45 12.15 0.26
CA ARG A 242 -7.88 11.83 -1.05
C ARG A 242 -7.81 10.33 -1.24
N ILE A 243 -8.14 9.88 -2.45
CA ILE A 243 -8.07 8.48 -2.84
C ILE A 243 -7.15 8.35 -4.06
N ILE A 244 -6.23 7.42 -4.01
CA ILE A 244 -5.38 7.01 -5.15
C ILE A 244 -5.80 5.59 -5.51
N LEU A 245 -6.25 5.39 -6.75
CA LEU A 245 -6.55 4.08 -7.32
C LEU A 245 -5.36 3.63 -8.17
N THR A 246 -5.06 2.34 -8.14
CA THR A 246 -4.26 1.71 -9.19
C THR A 246 -5.12 0.70 -9.93
N SER A 247 -5.03 0.67 -11.26
CA SER A 247 -5.75 -0.30 -12.07
C SER A 247 -5.03 -0.59 -13.38
N GLN A 248 -5.33 -1.72 -14.01
CA GLN A 248 -4.86 -2.00 -15.37
C GLN A 248 -5.58 -1.16 -16.43
N ASP A 249 -6.89 -0.98 -16.26
CA ASP A 249 -7.76 -0.19 -17.13
C ASP A 249 -8.45 0.94 -16.37
N PHE A 250 -9.00 1.91 -17.10
CA PHE A 250 -9.77 2.99 -16.47
C PHE A 250 -11.15 2.46 -16.03
N PRO A 251 -11.55 2.64 -14.75
CA PRO A 251 -12.89 2.30 -14.30
C PRO A 251 -13.93 3.22 -14.95
N GLY A 252 -14.68 2.70 -15.91
CA GLY A 252 -15.57 3.45 -16.80
C GLY A 252 -16.75 4.11 -16.10
N GLN A 253 -17.14 3.57 -14.94
CA GLN A 253 -18.25 4.06 -14.14
C GLN A 253 -17.87 5.17 -13.14
N ILE A 254 -16.65 5.71 -13.22
CA ILE A 254 -16.31 6.95 -12.50
C ILE A 254 -17.07 8.13 -13.12
N PRO A 255 -17.83 8.90 -12.32
CA PRO A 255 -18.74 9.92 -12.85
C PRO A 255 -18.01 11.10 -13.50
N GLY A 256 -18.16 11.22 -14.82
CA GLY A 256 -17.57 12.30 -15.61
C GLY A 256 -18.01 13.71 -15.21
N ARG A 257 -19.19 13.88 -14.62
CA ARG A 257 -19.68 15.20 -14.14
C ARG A 257 -18.80 15.82 -13.04
N TYR A 258 -17.93 15.03 -12.40
CA TYR A 258 -17.00 15.47 -11.36
C TYR A 258 -15.54 15.50 -11.83
N GLN A 259 -15.29 15.61 -13.15
CA GLN A 259 -13.94 15.60 -13.73
C GLN A 259 -12.96 16.62 -13.11
N ASN A 260 -13.45 17.73 -12.56
CA ASN A 260 -12.60 18.69 -11.84
C ASN A 260 -11.99 18.14 -10.53
N PHE A 261 -12.53 17.03 -10.02
CA PHE A 261 -12.12 16.40 -8.76
C PHE A 261 -11.39 15.07 -8.96
N TRP A 262 -11.20 14.60 -10.19
CA TRP A 262 -10.46 13.38 -10.43
C TRP A 262 -9.54 13.49 -11.64
N GLU A 263 -8.47 12.71 -11.63
CA GLU A 263 -7.54 12.61 -12.74
C GLU A 263 -7.17 11.15 -13.00
N SER A 264 -7.16 10.76 -14.27
CA SER A 264 -6.56 9.51 -14.70
C SER A 264 -5.18 9.77 -15.31
N LYS A 265 -4.17 9.03 -14.84
CA LYS A 265 -2.81 9.10 -15.34
C LYS A 265 -2.36 7.73 -15.85
N PRO A 266 -2.38 7.51 -17.17
CA PRO A 266 -1.73 6.36 -17.79
C PRO A 266 -0.22 6.43 -17.56
N LEU A 267 0.36 5.35 -17.05
CA LEU A 267 1.79 5.25 -16.80
C LEU A 267 2.51 4.69 -18.02
N THR A 268 3.61 5.34 -18.39
CA THR A 268 4.53 4.85 -19.43
C THR A 268 5.72 4.14 -18.80
N GLY A 269 6.44 3.39 -19.65
CA GLY A 269 7.74 2.83 -19.29
C GLY A 269 8.74 3.91 -18.90
N LEU A 270 9.75 3.50 -18.15
CA LEU A 270 10.91 4.34 -17.83
C LEU A 270 11.67 4.70 -19.11
N ARG A 271 12.28 5.89 -19.12
CA ARG A 271 13.21 6.30 -20.19
C ARG A 271 14.47 5.46 -20.15
N GLU A 272 15.21 5.37 -21.25
CA GLU A 272 16.44 4.60 -21.34
C GLU A 272 17.44 4.92 -20.21
N SER A 273 17.64 6.21 -19.89
CA SER A 273 18.51 6.62 -18.79
C SER A 273 18.02 6.14 -17.41
N GLU A 274 16.70 6.13 -17.19
CA GLU A 274 16.08 5.65 -15.95
C GLU A 274 16.15 4.12 -15.86
N GLN A 275 16.01 3.42 -16.99
CA GLN A 275 16.20 1.97 -17.05
C GLN A 275 17.62 1.58 -16.66
N LEU A 276 18.64 2.21 -17.25
CA LEU A 276 20.05 1.96 -16.93
C LEU A 276 20.37 2.23 -15.45
N GLN A 277 19.82 3.31 -14.89
CA GLN A 277 19.96 3.61 -13.47
C GLN A 277 19.29 2.55 -12.58
N LEU A 278 18.10 2.08 -12.97
CA LEU A 278 17.40 1.02 -12.25
C LEU A 278 18.22 -0.28 -12.25
N PHE A 279 18.73 -0.70 -13.42
CA PHE A 279 19.63 -1.87 -13.53
C PHE A 279 20.86 -1.73 -12.65
N GLY A 280 21.50 -0.55 -12.66
CA GLY A 280 22.65 -0.26 -11.80
C GLY A 280 22.36 -0.39 -10.30
N LYS A 281 21.14 -0.07 -9.86
CA LYS A 281 20.71 -0.21 -8.45
C LYS A 281 20.24 -1.62 -8.09
N THR A 282 19.62 -2.34 -9.02
CA THR A 282 19.03 -3.67 -8.76
C THR A 282 20.00 -4.83 -9.02
N GLY A 283 21.09 -4.60 -9.77
CA GLY A 283 22.11 -5.60 -10.06
C GLY A 283 21.64 -6.68 -11.05
N LEU A 284 20.67 -6.35 -11.91
CA LEU A 284 20.23 -7.14 -13.05
C LEU A 284 21.08 -6.84 -14.30
#